data_AF-A0A964RT57-F1
#
_entry.id   AF-A0A964RT57-F1
#
_cell.length_a   1.000
_cell.length_b   1.000
_cell.length_c   1.000
_cell.angle_alpha   90.00
_cell.angle_beta   90.00
_cell.angle_gamma   90.00
#
_symmetry.space_group_name_H-M   'P 1'
#
loop_
_entity.id
_entity.type
_entity.pdbx_description
1 polymer ?
#
loop_
_entity_poly.entity_id
_entity_poly.type
_entity_poly.pdbx_seq_one_letter_code
_entity_poly.pdbx_strand_id
1 'polypeptide(L)'
;MDEREELKHELEQELRWVQYRIMILDLIDEKLLQMKLLAEKAKNDNLTKEELKALNTRINDLAMQVKALDGESRRIEDNKIL
;
A
#
# COMPACT_ATOMS: atom_id res chain seq x y z
N MET A 1 33.70 -4.44 -15.83
CA MET A 1 33.07 -3.16 -16.17
C MET A 1 33.83 -2.11 -15.35
N ASP A 2 33.85 -0.82 -15.70
CA ASP A 2 34.53 0.17 -14.83
C ASP A 2 33.69 0.32 -13.54
N GLU A 3 34.34 0.49 -12.38
CA GLU A 3 33.67 0.66 -11.07
C GLU A 3 32.60 1.75 -11.12
N ARG A 4 32.85 2.79 -11.93
CA ARG A 4 31.89 3.87 -12.16
C ARG A 4 30.62 3.42 -12.88
N GLU A 5 30.73 2.52 -13.86
CA GLU A 5 29.58 1.99 -14.60
C GLU A 5 28.80 0.97 -13.75
N GLU A 6 29.49 0.20 -12.91
CA GLU A 6 28.84 -0.69 -11.92
C GLU A 6 28.03 0.13 -10.90
N LEU A 7 28.63 1.16 -10.30
CA LEU A 7 27.94 2.07 -9.38
C LEU A 7 26.74 2.77 -10.03
N LYS A 8 26.89 3.21 -11.28
CA LYS A 8 25.79 3.84 -12.03
C LYS A 8 24.64 2.85 -12.22
N HIS A 9 24.93 1.59 -12.56
CA HIS A 9 23.91 0.57 -12.72
C HIS A 9 23.15 0.31 -11.42
N GLU A 10 23.85 0.22 -10.28
CA GLU A 10 23.23 0.06 -8.96
C GLU A 10 22.29 1.22 -8.63
N LEU A 11 22.75 2.46 -8.79
CA LEU A 11 21.93 3.65 -8.55
C LEU A 11 20.69 3.73 -9.44
N GLU A 12 20.79 3.27 -10.69
CA GLU A 12 19.63 3.19 -11.59
C GLU A 12 18.60 2.14 -11.12
N GLN A 13 19.04 1.02 -10.53
CA GLN A 13 18.13 0.04 -9.92
C GLN A 13 17.46 0.61 -8.68
N GLU A 14 18.23 1.27 -7.80
CA GLU A 14 17.69 1.92 -6.60
C GLU A 14 16.63 2.96 -6.95
N LEU A 15 16.92 3.82 -7.94
CA LEU A 15 15.98 4.84 -8.38
C LEU A 15 14.69 4.24 -8.92
N ARG A 16 14.78 3.18 -9.74
CA ARG A 16 13.59 2.47 -10.24
C ARG A 16 12.77 1.88 -9.12
N TRP A 17 13.41 1.29 -8.11
CA TRP A 17 12.71 0.76 -6.95
C TRP A 17 12.01 1.87 -6.14
N VAL A 18 12.69 2.98 -5.85
CA VAL A 18 12.07 4.11 -5.13
C VAL A 18 10.86 4.66 -5.87
N GLN A 19 10.97 4.85 -7.19
CA GLN A 19 9.86 5.31 -8.03
C GLN A 19 8.68 4.34 -7.97
N TYR A 20 8.96 3.04 -8.05
CA TYR A 20 7.93 2.01 -7.91
C TYR A 20 7.27 2.06 -6.53
N ARG A 21 8.06 2.16 -5.45
CA ARG A 21 7.55 2.21 -4.09
C ARG A 21 6.68 3.44 -3.84
N ILE A 22 7.04 4.61 -4.38
CA ILE A 22 6.22 5.83 -4.30
C ILE A 22 4.86 5.58 -4.94
N MET A 23 4.83 5.06 -6.17
CA MET A 23 3.57 4.75 -6.87
C MET A 23 2.69 3.77 -6.08
N ILE A 24 3.27 2.75 -5.45
CA ILE A 24 2.50 1.80 -4.64
C ILE A 24 1.99 2.43 -3.34
N LEU A 25 2.77 3.33 -2.72
CA LEU A 25 2.33 4.08 -1.54
C LEU A 25 1.15 5.00 -1.85
N ASP A 26 1.14 5.64 -3.02
CA ASP A 26 0.00 6.45 -3.48
C ASP A 26 -1.27 5.57 -3.59
N LEU A 27 -1.16 4.38 -4.17
CA LEU A 27 -2.28 3.42 -4.26
C LEU A 27 -2.75 2.92 -2.88
N ILE A 28 -1.83 2.77 -1.93
CA ILE A 28 -2.18 2.41 -0.54
C ILE A 28 -2.94 3.56 0.11
N ASP A 29 -2.48 4.81 -0.05
CA ASP A 29 -3.12 5.99 0.55
C ASP A 29 -4.56 6.15 0.04
N GLU A 30 -4.80 5.97 -1.25
CA GLU A 30 -6.15 5.96 -1.83
C GLU A 30 -7.06 4.92 -1.18
N LYS A 31 -6.55 3.70 -0.91
CA LYS A 31 -7.33 2.63 -0.27
C LYS A 31 -7.60 2.92 1.20
N LEU A 32 -6.63 3.49 1.91
CA LEU A 32 -6.80 3.92 3.31
C LEU A 32 -7.83 5.05 3.42
N LEU A 33 -7.82 5.99 2.48
CA LEU A 33 -8.85 7.04 2.39
C LEU A 33 -10.24 6.42 2.17
N GLN A 34 -10.37 5.43 1.29
CA GLN A 34 -11.63 4.70 1.10
C GLN A 34 -12.09 3.99 2.38
N MET A 35 -11.18 3.34 3.11
CA MET A 35 -11.49 2.70 4.40
C MET A 35 -12.00 3.72 5.41
N LYS A 36 -11.36 4.89 5.51
CA LYS A 36 -11.78 5.99 6.38
C LYS A 36 -13.20 6.45 6.05
N LEU A 37 -13.50 6.70 4.77
CA LEU A 37 -14.83 7.14 4.34
C LEU A 37 -15.92 6.10 4.66
N LEU A 38 -15.63 4.80 4.49
CA LEU A 38 -16.55 3.72 4.86
C LEU A 38 -16.79 3.66 6.38
N ALA A 39 -15.76 3.87 7.19
CA ALA A 39 -15.86 3.90 8.64
C ALA A 39 -16.65 5.13 9.13
N GLU A 40 -16.44 6.29 8.52
CA GLU A 40 -17.21 7.50 8.80
C GLU A 40 -18.69 7.32 8.44
N LYS A 41 -18.98 6.68 7.29
CA LYS A 41 -20.34 6.31 6.91
C LYS A 41 -21.00 5.39 7.95
N ALA A 42 -20.28 4.36 8.42
CA ALA A 42 -20.78 3.44 9.43
C ALA A 42 -21.11 4.13 10.76
N LYS A 43 -20.42 5.23 11.09
CA LYS A 43 -20.65 6.01 12.31
C LYS A 43 -21.85 6.96 12.20
N ASN A 44 -22.04 7.57 11.03
CA ASN A 44 -22.98 8.68 10.87
C ASN A 44 -24.35 8.25 10.35
N ASP A 45 -24.42 7.11 9.64
CA ASP A 45 -25.66 6.63 9.05
C ASP A 45 -26.38 5.65 9.99
N ASN A 46 -27.71 5.71 10.01
CA ASN A 46 -28.54 4.79 10.80
C ASN A 46 -28.70 3.46 10.04
N LEU A 47 -27.61 2.69 9.95
CA LEU A 47 -27.51 1.48 9.13
C LEU A 47 -28.10 0.26 9.82
N THR A 48 -28.68 -0.61 9.01
CA THR A 48 -29.07 -1.96 9.41
C THR A 48 -27.84 -2.84 9.69
N LYS A 49 -28.07 -3.98 10.34
CA LYS A 49 -27.00 -4.95 10.62
C LYS A 49 -26.41 -5.52 9.34
N GLU A 50 -27.25 -5.74 8.33
CA GLU A 50 -26.86 -6.25 7.01
C GLU A 50 -25.96 -5.26 6.28
N GLU A 51 -26.29 -3.96 6.31
CA GLU A 51 -25.47 -2.89 5.73
C GLU A 51 -24.14 -2.72 6.47
N LEU A 52 -24.14 -2.77 7.81
CA LEU A 52 -22.91 -2.77 8.61
C LEU A 52 -22.00 -3.96 8.26
N LYS A 53 -22.58 -5.15 8.08
CA LYS A 53 -21.83 -6.33 7.65
C LYS A 53 -21.21 -6.13 6.27
N ALA A 54 -21.95 -5.56 5.33
CA ALA A 54 -21.44 -5.27 3.99
C ALA A 54 -20.29 -4.24 4.01
N LEU A 55 -20.41 -3.18 4.81
CA LEU A 55 -19.32 -2.22 5.01
C LEU A 55 -18.08 -2.88 5.61
N ASN A 56 -18.25 -3.72 6.63
CA ASN A 56 -17.15 -4.42 7.27
C ASN A 56 -16.43 -5.37 6.29
N THR A 57 -17.17 -6.11 5.47
CA THR A 57 -16.56 -6.94 4.40
C THR A 57 -15.69 -6.07 3.48
N ARG A 58 -16.21 -4.93 3.01
CA ARG A 58 -15.47 -4.05 2.11
C ARG A 58 -14.23 -3.43 2.75
N ILE A 59 -14.29 -3.07 4.03
CA ILE A 59 -13.13 -2.56 4.78
C ILE A 59 -12.06 -3.65 4.90
N ASN A 60 -12.44 -4.90 5.18
CA ASN A 60 -11.49 -6.01 5.27
C ASN A 60 -10.87 -6.35 3.91
N ASP A 61 -11.62 -6.27 2.82
CA ASP A 61 -11.09 -6.44 1.46
C ASP A 61 -10.04 -5.37 1.13
N LEU A 62 -10.30 -4.10 1.48
CA LEU A 62 -9.33 -3.02 1.33
C LEU A 62 -8.09 -3.24 2.20
N ALA A 63 -8.26 -3.70 3.44
CA ALA A 63 -7.14 -4.02 4.33
C ALA A 63 -6.24 -5.13 3.77
N MET A 64 -6.84 -6.17 3.18
CA MET A 64 -6.08 -7.23 2.49
C MET A 64 -5.29 -6.68 1.30
N GLN A 65 -5.90 -5.80 0.50
CA GLN A 65 -5.23 -5.17 -0.64
C GLN A 65 -4.06 -4.27 -0.20
N VAL A 66 -4.25 -3.46 0.84
CA VAL A 66 -3.18 -2.64 1.42
C VAL A 66 -2.03 -3.51 1.87
N LYS A 67 -2.31 -4.60 2.60
CA LYS A 67 -1.27 -5.53 3.07
C LYS A 67 -0.53 -6.20 1.92
N ALA A 68 -1.23 -6.57 0.85
CA ALA A 68 -0.62 -7.17 -0.33
C ALA A 68 0.32 -6.19 -1.06
N LEU A 69 -0.17 -4.97 -1.35
CA LEU A 69 0.62 -3.90 -1.98
C LEU A 69 1.86 -3.54 -1.15
N ASP A 70 1.68 -3.40 0.16
CA ASP A 70 2.77 -3.03 1.05
C ASP A 70 3.78 -4.18 1.24
N GLY A 71 3.33 -5.43 1.17
CA GLY A 71 4.21 -6.60 1.21
C GLY A 71 5.02 -6.77 -0.08
N GLU A 72 4.40 -6.53 -1.23
CA GLU A 72 5.01 -6.73 -2.55
C GLU A 72 6.03 -5.65 -2.92
N SER A 73 5.77 -4.39 -2.56
CA SER A 73 6.65 -3.27 -2.91
C SER A 73 7.78 -2.98 -1.92
N ARG A 74 7.76 -3.59 -0.72
CA ARG A 74 8.84 -3.45 0.25
C ARG A 74 10.07 -4.22 -0.20
N ARG A 75 11.22 -3.55 -0.18
CA ARG A 75 12.52 -4.23 -0.28
C ARG A 75 12.92 -4.74 1.10
N ILE A 76 13.39 -5.98 1.14
CA ILE A 76 13.98 -6.58 2.34
C ILE A 76 15.46 -6.75 2.03
N GLU A 77 16.31 -6.00 2.72
CA GLU A 77 17.75 -6.25 2.80
C GLU A 77 18.10 -6.65 4.23
N ASP A 78 18.85 -7.75 4.39
CA ASP A 78 19.31 -8.24 5.70
C ASP A 78 18.22 -8.29 6.80
N ASN A 79 17.03 -8.76 6.43
CA ASN A 79 15.84 -8.83 7.31
C ASN A 79 15.38 -7.47 7.88
N LYS A 80 15.78 -6.35 7.29
CA LYS A 80 15.30 -5.01 7.62
C LYS A 80 14.45 -4.47 6.48
N ILE A 81 13.35 -3.83 6.87
CA ILE A 81 12.61 -2.96 5.96
C ILE A 81 13.49 -1.72 5.79
N LEU A 82 13.96 -1.47 4.57
CA LEU A 82 14.62 -0.21 4.20
C LEU A 82 13.61 0.94 4.12
#